data_AF-A0A430GT77-F1
#
_entry.id   AF-A0A430GT77-F1
#
_cell.length_a   1.000
_cell.length_b   1.000
_cell.length_c   1.000
_cell.angle_alpha   90.00
_cell.angle_beta   90.00
_cell.angle_gamma   90.00
#
_symmetry.space_group_name_H-M   'P 1'
#
loop_
_entity.id
_entity.type
_entity.pdbx_description
1 polymer ?
#
loop_
_entity_poly.entity_id
_entity_poly.type
_entity_poly.pdbx_seq_one_letter_code
_entity_poly.pdbx_strand_id
1 'polypeptide(L)'
;YFDPCSGRFVSQDPIGLAGGLHAMVYAPNPAGFIDPLGLRKYVIIGEGQAAVEAYAAAMKLKFPCDEFRTIKKDWNSVTQVSGASQEKFGSKAWEQKAVAGNAVWIRQRAAEGYEFIDIGIDGATNRSPFYAAEKKALGRTGAKTYKANKCATVAARDGSKESGRPKAKGRYGK
;
A
#
# COMPACT_ATOMS: atom_id res chain seq x y z
N TYR A 1 7.93 41.40 0.17
CA TYR A 1 8.44 41.77 -1.18
C TYR A 1 9.89 41.32 -1.25
N PHE A 2 10.30 40.54 -2.27
CA PHE A 2 11.62 39.90 -2.38
C PHE A 2 12.47 40.62 -3.44
N ASP A 3 13.72 40.93 -3.14
CA ASP A 3 14.67 41.54 -4.09
C ASP A 3 15.62 40.47 -4.67
N PRO A 4 15.51 40.13 -5.97
CA PRO A 4 16.29 39.06 -6.59
C PRO A 4 17.77 39.40 -6.79
N CYS A 5 18.18 40.67 -6.69
CA CYS A 5 19.58 41.05 -6.86
C CYS A 5 20.45 40.80 -5.61
N SER A 6 19.82 40.78 -4.43
CA SER A 6 20.51 40.70 -3.14
C SER A 6 20.15 39.43 -2.34
N GLY A 7 19.14 38.67 -2.77
CA GLY A 7 18.76 37.39 -2.14
C GLY A 7 18.23 37.54 -0.72
N ARG A 8 17.62 38.70 -0.38
CA ARG A 8 17.14 39.02 0.97
C ARG A 8 15.69 39.50 0.93
N PHE A 9 14.95 39.18 2.01
CA PHE A 9 13.61 39.73 2.24
C PHE A 9 13.73 41.11 2.89
N VAL A 10 13.01 42.10 2.35
CA VAL A 10 13.07 43.51 2.80
C VAL A 10 12.23 43.76 4.06
N SER A 11 11.44 42.79 4.50
CA SER A 11 10.59 42.89 5.69
C SER A 11 10.93 41.82 6.73
N GLN A 12 11.00 42.22 7.99
CA GLN A 12 11.22 41.35 9.14
C GLN A 12 9.94 40.52 9.42
N ASP A 13 10.05 39.19 9.48
CA ASP A 13 8.91 38.33 9.83
C ASP A 13 8.55 38.53 11.31
N PRO A 14 7.27 38.81 11.64
CA PRO A 14 6.84 39.00 13.02
C PRO A 14 6.66 37.66 13.71
N ILE A 15 7.76 36.99 14.06
CA ILE A 15 7.74 35.90 15.04
C ILE A 15 8.86 36.10 16.07
N GLY A 16 8.50 36.81 17.14
CA GLY A 16 9.38 37.17 18.23
C GLY A 16 9.52 36.07 19.28
N LEU A 17 10.15 34.95 18.97
CA LEU A 17 10.51 33.92 19.96
C LEU A 17 11.85 33.22 19.61
N ALA A 18 12.89 33.62 20.34
CA ALA A 18 14.10 32.85 20.67
C ALA A 18 14.86 32.12 19.54
N GLY A 19 15.66 32.84 18.75
CA GLY A 19 16.51 32.23 17.71
C GLY A 19 17.79 32.99 17.31
N GLY A 20 18.66 33.36 18.26
CA GLY A 20 20.12 33.54 18.01
C GLY A 20 20.60 34.80 17.24
N LEU A 21 21.94 35.00 17.25
CA LEU A 21 22.68 36.20 16.83
C LEU A 21 22.75 36.44 15.30
N HIS A 22 21.97 35.73 14.49
CA HIS A 22 22.00 35.85 13.03
C HIS A 22 20.59 35.78 12.44
N ALA A 23 19.83 36.86 12.55
CA ALA A 23 18.47 37.01 12.01
C ALA A 23 18.39 37.16 10.46
N MET A 24 19.49 36.93 9.75
CA MET A 24 19.63 37.16 8.30
C MET A 24 20.39 36.01 7.61
N VAL A 25 20.30 34.78 8.12
CA VAL A 25 20.80 33.61 7.40
C VAL A 25 19.66 33.01 6.61
N TYR A 26 19.63 33.35 5.32
CA TYR A 26 18.96 32.57 4.30
C TYR A 26 19.57 31.15 4.33
N ALA A 27 18.73 30.12 4.28
CA ALA A 27 19.17 28.74 4.32
C ALA A 27 20.35 28.54 3.33
N PRO A 28 21.47 27.91 3.73
CA PRO A 28 22.70 27.86 2.93
C PRO A 28 22.58 27.11 1.59
N ASN A 29 21.38 26.68 1.20
CA ASN A 29 21.09 26.11 -0.11
C ASN A 29 19.58 26.11 -0.41
N PRO A 30 19.02 27.08 -1.17
CA PRO A 30 17.61 27.07 -1.56
C PRO A 30 17.26 26.03 -2.64
N ALA A 31 18.23 25.31 -3.20
CA ALA A 31 18.01 24.29 -4.24
C ALA A 31 18.09 22.84 -3.71
N GLY A 32 18.47 22.64 -2.44
CA GLY A 32 18.69 21.31 -1.85
C GLY A 32 17.59 20.80 -0.93
N PHE A 33 16.67 21.67 -0.50
CA PHE A 33 15.51 21.24 0.29
C PHE A 33 14.40 20.79 -0.65
N ILE A 34 14.57 19.58 -1.20
CA ILE A 34 13.42 18.76 -1.60
C ILE A 34 12.66 18.50 -0.31
N ASP A 35 11.39 18.91 -0.24
CA ASP A 35 10.48 18.59 0.85
C ASP A 35 10.53 17.07 1.16
N PRO A 36 11.19 16.63 2.26
CA PRO A 36 11.37 15.22 2.56
C PRO A 36 10.09 14.54 3.06
N LEU A 37 9.02 15.32 3.33
CA LEU A 37 7.74 14.84 3.83
C LEU A 37 6.83 14.28 2.74
N GLY A 38 7.40 13.89 1.60
CA GLY A 38 6.72 13.04 0.62
C GLY A 38 6.50 11.63 1.21
N LEU A 39 5.57 11.50 2.16
CA LEU A 39 5.07 10.23 2.70
C LEU A 39 4.48 9.44 1.53
N ARG A 40 5.30 8.63 0.87
CA ARG A 40 4.83 7.79 -0.21
C ARG A 40 3.96 6.70 0.40
N LYS A 41 2.80 6.50 -0.21
CA LYS A 41 1.79 5.58 0.27
C LYS A 41 1.78 4.35 -0.61
N TYR A 42 2.11 3.21 -0.02
CA TYR A 42 2.22 1.93 -0.70
C TYR A 42 1.15 0.96 -0.22
N VAL A 43 0.40 0.38 -1.14
CA VAL A 43 -0.42 -0.81 -0.89
C VAL A 43 0.36 -2.03 -1.36
N ILE A 44 0.49 -3.03 -0.49
CA ILE A 44 1.12 -4.31 -0.85
C ILE A 44 0.04 -5.30 -1.24
N ILE A 45 0.20 -5.91 -2.41
CA ILE A 45 -0.72 -6.90 -3.00
C ILE A 45 0.04 -8.19 -3.31
N GLY A 46 -0.66 -9.32 -3.32
CA GLY A 46 -0.05 -10.62 -3.57
C GLY A 46 -0.90 -11.81 -3.15
N GLU A 47 -0.49 -13.00 -3.57
CA GLU A 47 -1.05 -14.24 -2.99
C GLU A 47 -0.52 -14.44 -1.57
N GLY A 48 -1.40 -14.92 -0.69
CA GLY A 48 -1.06 -15.24 0.69
C GLY A 48 -1.00 -14.02 1.61
N GLN A 49 -2.08 -13.78 2.35
CA GLN A 49 -2.20 -12.62 3.25
C GLN A 49 -1.09 -12.55 4.31
N ALA A 50 -0.59 -13.71 4.79
CA ALA A 50 0.52 -13.77 5.73
C ALA A 50 1.84 -13.28 5.12
N ALA A 51 2.13 -13.62 3.85
CA ALA A 51 3.31 -13.16 3.14
C ALA A 51 3.24 -11.65 2.85
N VAL A 52 2.07 -11.15 2.46
CA VAL A 52 1.81 -9.71 2.25
C VAL A 52 2.10 -8.93 3.52
N GLU A 53 1.65 -9.42 4.68
CA GLU A 53 1.91 -8.79 5.98
C GLU A 53 3.37 -8.84 6.41
N ALA A 54 4.03 -9.99 6.24
CA ALA A 54 5.45 -10.14 6.55
C ALA A 54 6.29 -9.16 5.71
N TYR A 55 5.97 -9.03 4.42
CA TYR A 55 6.61 -8.05 3.54
C TYR A 55 6.33 -6.62 3.99
N ALA A 56 5.08 -6.29 4.34
CA ALA A 56 4.71 -4.97 4.84
C ALA A 56 5.45 -4.61 6.14
N ALA A 57 5.58 -5.56 7.06
CA ALA A 57 6.34 -5.37 8.30
C ALA A 57 7.83 -5.13 8.02
N ALA A 58 8.42 -5.89 7.09
CA ALA A 58 9.81 -5.71 6.69
C ALA A 58 10.05 -4.35 6.01
N MET A 59 9.12 -3.87 5.19
CA MET A 59 9.23 -2.56 4.52
C MET A 59 9.12 -1.42 5.51
N LYS A 60 8.20 -1.49 6.50
CA LYS A 60 8.08 -0.49 7.56
C LYS A 60 9.34 -0.34 8.40
N LEU A 61 10.06 -1.45 8.63
CA LEU A 61 11.33 -1.40 9.35
C LEU A 61 12.43 -0.72 8.52
N LYS A 62 12.43 -0.92 7.20
CA LYS A 62 13.44 -0.36 6.28
C LYS A 62 13.17 1.10 5.91
N PHE A 63 11.90 1.47 5.80
CA PHE A 63 11.45 2.79 5.36
C PHE A 63 10.42 3.33 6.37
N PRO A 64 10.87 3.86 7.52
CA PRO A 64 9.98 4.31 8.58
C PRO A 64 9.17 5.56 8.21
N CYS A 65 9.60 6.32 7.20
CA CYS A 65 8.94 7.52 6.72
C CYS A 65 7.84 7.25 5.68
N ASP A 66 7.74 6.03 5.16
CA ASP A 66 6.75 5.64 4.14
C ASP A 66 5.57 4.88 4.77
N GLU A 67 4.37 5.06 4.19
CA GLU A 67 3.18 4.36 4.66
C GLU A 67 2.99 3.05 3.87
N PHE A 68 3.12 1.90 4.54
CA PHE A 68 2.78 0.59 3.97
C PHE A 68 1.45 0.07 4.51
N ARG A 69 0.50 -0.16 3.60
CA ARG A 69 -0.86 -0.58 3.91
C ARG A 69 -1.20 -1.93 3.29
N THR A 70 -2.06 -2.67 3.98
CA THR A 70 -2.53 -4.01 3.58
C THR A 70 -4.03 -4.09 3.80
N ILE A 71 -4.73 -4.93 3.04
CA ILE A 71 -6.20 -5.04 3.14
C ILE A 71 -6.70 -5.53 4.50
N LYS A 72 -5.93 -6.34 5.25
CA LYS A 72 -6.39 -6.93 6.52
C LYS A 72 -6.95 -5.92 7.52
N LYS A 73 -6.34 -4.74 7.65
CA LYS A 73 -6.82 -3.70 8.57
C LYS A 73 -8.18 -3.14 8.16
N ASP A 74 -8.48 -3.15 6.87
CA ASP A 74 -9.72 -2.62 6.30
C ASP A 74 -10.77 -3.71 6.03
N TRP A 75 -10.43 -4.98 6.23
CA TRP A 75 -11.25 -6.11 5.78
C TRP A 75 -12.68 -6.09 6.32
N ASN A 76 -12.86 -5.69 7.58
CA ASN A 76 -14.19 -5.56 8.18
C ASN A 76 -15.02 -4.50 7.46
N SER A 77 -14.42 -3.34 7.15
CA SER A 77 -15.10 -2.28 6.39
C SER A 77 -15.40 -2.73 4.96
N VAL A 78 -14.45 -3.40 4.29
CA VAL A 78 -14.63 -3.91 2.92
C VAL A 78 -15.76 -4.92 2.85
N THR A 79 -15.84 -5.86 3.79
CA THR A 79 -16.87 -6.89 3.83
C THR A 79 -18.25 -6.32 4.21
N GLN A 80 -18.30 -5.29 5.05
CA GLN A 80 -19.52 -4.55 5.35
C GLN A 80 -20.03 -3.78 4.13
N VAL A 81 -19.18 -2.97 3.48
CA VAL A 81 -19.55 -2.15 2.31
C VAL A 81 -19.97 -3.00 1.13
N SER A 82 -19.31 -4.14 0.89
CA SER A 82 -19.68 -5.07 -0.18
C SER A 82 -20.91 -5.93 0.13
N GLY A 83 -21.42 -5.88 1.37
CA GLY A 83 -22.49 -6.75 1.85
C GLY A 83 -22.08 -8.22 1.97
N ALA A 84 -20.78 -8.53 1.91
CA ALA A 84 -20.26 -9.88 2.14
C ALA A 84 -20.47 -10.31 3.60
N SER A 85 -20.48 -9.38 4.55
CA SER A 85 -20.70 -9.68 5.97
C SER A 85 -22.08 -10.29 6.27
N GLN A 86 -23.05 -10.09 5.37
CA GLN A 86 -24.41 -10.63 5.50
C GLN A 86 -24.54 -12.06 4.98
N GLU A 87 -23.53 -12.54 4.24
CA GLU A 87 -23.54 -13.87 3.63
C GLU A 87 -22.80 -14.88 4.51
N LYS A 88 -23.17 -16.16 4.38
CA LYS A 88 -22.44 -17.24 5.06
C LYS A 88 -20.99 -17.29 4.57
N PHE A 89 -20.03 -17.16 5.49
CA PHE A 89 -18.61 -17.22 5.20
C PHE A 89 -18.25 -18.48 4.38
N GLY A 90 -17.48 -18.29 3.30
CA GLY A 90 -17.07 -19.37 2.40
C GLY A 90 -18.14 -19.83 1.41
N SER A 91 -19.35 -19.24 1.40
CA SER A 91 -20.32 -19.47 0.33
C SER A 91 -19.88 -18.79 -0.97
N LYS A 92 -20.42 -19.25 -2.11
CA LYS A 92 -20.12 -18.65 -3.42
C LYS A 92 -20.57 -17.18 -3.49
N ALA A 93 -21.71 -16.84 -2.88
CA ALA A 93 -22.22 -15.48 -2.81
C ALA A 93 -21.30 -14.58 -1.95
N TRP A 94 -20.87 -15.10 -0.79
CA TRP A 94 -19.88 -14.43 0.06
C TRP A 94 -18.58 -14.16 -0.70
N GLU A 95 -18.04 -15.16 -1.40
CA GLU A 95 -16.80 -15.04 -2.17
C GLU A 95 -16.92 -13.99 -3.27
N GLN A 96 -18.02 -13.98 -4.03
CA GLN A 96 -18.26 -13.00 -5.08
C GLN A 96 -18.33 -11.56 -4.54
N LYS A 97 -19.08 -11.34 -3.45
CA LYS A 97 -19.19 -10.02 -2.81
C LYS A 97 -17.85 -9.58 -2.20
N ALA A 98 -17.14 -10.47 -1.53
CA ALA A 98 -15.84 -10.17 -0.92
C ALA A 98 -14.80 -9.81 -1.99
N VAL A 99 -14.77 -10.55 -3.11
CA VAL A 99 -13.89 -10.27 -4.25
C VAL A 99 -14.24 -8.92 -4.90
N ALA A 100 -15.54 -8.62 -5.06
CA ALA A 100 -15.98 -7.32 -5.56
C ALA A 100 -15.60 -6.18 -4.61
N GLY A 101 -15.76 -6.38 -3.31
CA GLY A 101 -15.33 -5.45 -2.26
C GLY A 101 -13.82 -5.18 -2.31
N ASN A 102 -13.01 -6.22 -2.46
CA ASN A 102 -11.56 -6.08 -2.63
C ASN A 102 -11.23 -5.23 -3.88
N ALA A 103 -11.87 -5.52 -5.01
CA ALA A 103 -11.67 -4.74 -6.23
C ALA A 103 -12.06 -3.27 -6.09
N VAL A 104 -13.13 -2.96 -5.35
CA VAL A 104 -13.53 -1.57 -5.03
C VAL A 104 -12.50 -0.91 -4.13
N TRP A 105 -12.03 -1.61 -3.09
CA TRP A 105 -11.01 -1.11 -2.18
C TRP A 105 -9.71 -0.74 -2.91
N ILE A 106 -9.23 -1.59 -3.82
CA ILE A 106 -8.06 -1.31 -4.66
C ILE A 106 -8.26 -0.04 -5.49
N ARG A 107 -9.43 0.13 -6.12
CA ARG A 107 -9.73 1.32 -6.92
C ARG A 107 -9.76 2.57 -6.08
N GLN A 108 -10.32 2.50 -4.87
CA GLN A 108 -10.37 3.62 -3.95
C GLN A 108 -8.96 4.02 -3.50
N ARG A 109 -8.10 3.06 -3.14
CA ARG A 109 -6.71 3.37 -2.76
C ARG A 109 -5.91 3.94 -3.94
N ALA A 110 -6.13 3.43 -5.14
CA ALA A 110 -5.55 4.02 -6.35
C ALA A 110 -6.01 5.48 -6.56
N ALA A 111 -7.31 5.77 -6.35
CA ALA A 111 -7.86 7.12 -6.46
C ALA A 111 -7.33 8.07 -5.38
N GLU A 112 -7.02 7.56 -4.19
CA GLU A 112 -6.36 8.30 -3.11
C GLU A 112 -4.86 8.55 -3.35
N GLY A 113 -4.31 8.07 -4.47
CA GLY A 113 -2.91 8.27 -4.84
C GLY A 113 -1.94 7.24 -4.25
N TYR A 114 -2.42 6.09 -3.76
CA TYR A 114 -1.52 5.02 -3.35
C TYR A 114 -0.85 4.38 -4.57
N GLU A 115 0.44 4.09 -4.41
CA GLU A 115 1.20 3.23 -5.30
C GLU A 115 1.10 1.77 -4.83
N PHE A 116 1.31 0.82 -5.73
CA PHE A 116 1.14 -0.60 -5.43
C PHE A 116 2.46 -1.36 -5.52
N ILE A 117 2.71 -2.27 -4.58
CA ILE A 117 3.84 -3.19 -4.61
C ILE A 117 3.31 -4.61 -4.74
N ASP A 118 3.61 -5.26 -5.86
CA ASP A 118 3.18 -6.63 -6.16
C ASP A 118 4.25 -7.64 -5.72
N ILE A 119 3.92 -8.46 -4.71
CA ILE A 119 4.77 -9.55 -4.24
C ILE A 119 4.60 -10.84 -5.06
N GLY A 120 3.63 -10.90 -5.98
CA GLY A 120 3.46 -12.03 -6.89
C GLY A 120 2.64 -13.19 -6.34
N ILE A 121 2.64 -14.29 -7.11
CA ILE A 121 2.03 -15.59 -6.76
C ILE A 121 2.92 -16.42 -5.84
N ASP A 122 2.35 -17.14 -4.89
CA ASP A 122 3.06 -18.11 -4.05
C ASP A 122 3.23 -19.48 -4.75
N GLY A 123 3.78 -20.46 -4.03
CA GLY A 123 3.97 -21.84 -4.50
C GLY A 123 2.68 -22.66 -4.60
N ALA A 124 1.53 -22.08 -4.22
CA ALA A 124 0.27 -22.81 -4.16
C ALA A 124 -0.29 -23.17 -5.54
N THR A 125 -0.82 -24.40 -5.64
CA THR A 125 -1.46 -24.92 -6.86
C THR A 125 -2.90 -24.43 -6.98
N ASN A 126 -3.61 -24.23 -5.86
CA ASN A 126 -5.00 -23.75 -5.83
C ASN A 126 -5.06 -22.33 -5.25
N ARG A 127 -5.13 -21.35 -6.14
CA ARG A 127 -5.08 -19.93 -5.78
C ARG A 127 -6.45 -19.36 -5.46
N SER A 128 -6.46 -18.31 -4.66
CA SER A 128 -7.68 -17.59 -4.31
C SER A 128 -8.09 -16.65 -5.45
N PRO A 129 -9.39 -16.34 -5.63
CA PRO A 129 -9.83 -15.39 -6.65
C PRO A 129 -9.45 -13.92 -6.33
N PHE A 130 -8.99 -13.65 -5.11
CA PHE A 130 -8.75 -12.28 -4.62
C PHE A 130 -7.62 -11.58 -5.36
N TYR A 131 -6.45 -12.22 -5.45
CA TYR A 131 -5.29 -11.61 -6.13
C TYR A 131 -5.53 -11.40 -7.63
N ALA A 132 -6.24 -12.34 -8.29
CA ALA A 132 -6.66 -12.17 -9.67
C ALA A 132 -7.58 -10.94 -9.85
N ALA A 133 -8.48 -10.71 -8.89
CA ALA A 133 -9.35 -9.54 -8.90
C ALA A 133 -8.59 -8.24 -8.59
N GLU A 134 -7.60 -8.26 -7.70
CA GLU A 134 -6.71 -7.12 -7.44
C GLU A 134 -5.99 -6.68 -8.72
N LYS A 135 -5.38 -7.62 -9.46
CA LYS A 135 -4.74 -7.29 -10.74
C LYS A 135 -5.71 -6.72 -11.75
N LYS A 136 -6.91 -7.31 -11.85
CA LYS A 136 -7.96 -6.82 -12.77
C LYS A 136 -8.44 -5.42 -12.37
N ALA A 137 -8.49 -5.12 -11.08
CA ALA A 137 -8.84 -3.79 -10.59
C ALA A 137 -7.73 -2.77 -10.89
N LEU A 138 -6.46 -3.13 -10.66
CA LEU A 138 -5.30 -2.27 -10.94
C LEU A 138 -5.14 -1.94 -12.42
N GLY A 139 -5.34 -2.92 -13.30
CA GLY A 139 -5.30 -2.69 -14.74
C GLY A 139 -6.32 -1.67 -15.23
N ARG A 140 -7.36 -1.36 -14.43
CA ARG A 140 -8.38 -0.36 -14.76
C ARG A 140 -8.10 1.02 -14.16
N THR A 141 -7.23 1.13 -13.16
CA THR A 141 -6.96 2.40 -12.46
C THR A 141 -5.77 3.15 -13.03
N GLY A 142 -4.85 2.46 -13.72
CA GLY A 142 -3.61 3.05 -14.20
C GLY A 142 -2.62 3.42 -13.08
N ALA A 143 -2.84 2.92 -11.87
CA ALA A 143 -1.98 3.20 -10.73
C ALA A 143 -0.57 2.62 -10.92
N LYS A 144 0.44 3.37 -10.45
CA LYS A 144 1.83 2.91 -10.47
C LYS A 144 1.97 1.63 -9.67
N THR A 145 2.48 0.59 -10.31
CA THR A 145 2.69 -0.72 -9.71
C THR A 145 4.16 -1.11 -9.85
N TYR A 146 4.79 -1.44 -8.73
CA TYR A 146 6.18 -1.86 -8.64
C TYR A 146 6.27 -3.35 -8.32
N LYS A 147 7.25 -4.04 -8.89
CA LYS A 147 7.58 -5.41 -8.46
C LYS A 147 8.33 -5.36 -7.14
N ALA A 148 7.92 -6.20 -6.20
CA ALA A 148 8.60 -6.34 -4.92
C ALA A 148 10.06 -6.79 -5.09
N ASN A 149 10.90 -6.45 -4.11
CA ASN A 149 12.28 -6.92 -4.08
C ASN A 149 12.30 -8.44 -3.85
N LYS A 150 12.89 -9.19 -4.79
CA LYS A 150 12.91 -10.66 -4.79
C LYS A 150 13.41 -11.25 -3.47
N CYS A 151 14.47 -10.70 -2.87
CA CYS A 151 15.03 -11.21 -1.61
C CYS A 151 14.05 -10.99 -0.44
N ALA A 152 13.45 -9.80 -0.35
CA ALA A 152 12.46 -9.51 0.68
C ALA A 152 11.17 -10.33 0.49
N THR A 153 10.77 -10.60 -0.75
CA THR A 153 9.62 -11.46 -1.07
C THR A 153 9.87 -12.91 -0.68
N VAL A 154 11.06 -13.45 -0.96
CA VAL A 154 11.44 -14.82 -0.55
C VAL A 154 11.44 -14.92 0.97
N ALA A 155 12.10 -13.99 1.68
CA ALA A 155 12.12 -13.99 3.15
C ALA A 155 10.71 -13.87 3.77
N ALA A 156 9.83 -13.04 3.20
CA ALA A 156 8.45 -12.93 3.65
C ALA A 156 7.64 -14.21 3.44
N ARG A 157 7.96 -14.99 2.40
CA ARG A 157 7.29 -16.26 2.08
C ARG A 157 7.81 -17.41 2.92
N ASP A 158 9.13 -17.52 3.09
CA ASP A 158 9.74 -18.56 3.94
C ASP A 158 9.24 -18.45 5.39
N GLY A 159 8.98 -17.23 5.87
CA GLY A 159 8.40 -16.97 7.19
C GLY A 159 6.87 -17.10 7.28
N SER A 160 6.17 -17.42 6.18
CA SER A 160 4.70 -17.48 6.16
C SER A 160 4.17 -18.80 5.62
N LYS A 161 2.95 -19.16 6.02
CA LYS A 161 2.28 -20.35 5.48
C LYS A 161 1.82 -20.07 4.05
N GLU A 162 2.12 -20.99 3.14
CA GLU A 162 1.60 -20.96 1.77
C GLU A 162 0.07 -20.91 1.77
N SER A 163 -0.51 -20.23 0.79
CA SER A 163 -1.96 -20.16 0.67
C SER A 163 -2.51 -21.54 0.32
N GLY A 164 -3.37 -22.07 1.20
CA GLY A 164 -3.92 -23.42 1.03
C GLY A 164 -5.43 -23.38 0.90
N ARG A 165 -5.97 -23.23 -0.31
CA ARG A 165 -7.36 -23.62 -0.55
C ARG A 165 -7.41 -25.15 -0.66
N PRO A 166 -8.26 -25.85 0.12
CA PRO A 166 -8.45 -27.28 -0.06
C PRO A 166 -8.73 -27.58 -1.52
N LYS A 167 -8.10 -28.63 -2.07
CA LYS A 167 -8.44 -29.11 -3.42
C LYS A 167 -9.95 -29.27 -3.48
N ALA A 168 -10.59 -28.64 -4.47
CA ALA A 168 -12.00 -28.89 -4.75
C ALA A 168 -12.15 -30.40 -4.80
N LYS A 169 -12.99 -30.99 -3.94
CA LYS A 169 -13.21 -32.44 -3.94
C LYS A 169 -13.53 -32.78 -5.38
N GLY A 170 -12.62 -33.52 -6.04
CA GLY A 170 -12.87 -34.03 -7.38
C GLY A 170 -14.24 -34.69 -7.31
N ARG A 171 -15.14 -34.33 -8.24
CA ARG A 171 -16.36 -35.13 -8.44
C ARG A 171 -15.87 -36.57 -8.53
N TYR A 172 -16.15 -37.38 -7.51
CA TYR A 172 -15.88 -38.81 -7.58
C TYR A 172 -16.56 -39.29 -8.86
N GLY A 173 -15.76 -39.95 -9.71
CA GLY A 173 -16.15 -40.30 -11.05
C GLY A 173 -17.29 -41.32 -11.09
N LYS A 174 -18.02 -41.22 -12.21
CA LYS A 174 -18.96 -42.16 -12.81
C LYS A 174 -20.21 -42.53 -11.99
#